data_AF-A0A351D2M7-F1
#
_entry.id   AF-A0A351D2M7-F1
#
_cell.length_a   1.000
_cell.length_b   1.000
_cell.length_c   1.000
_cell.angle_alpha   90.00
_cell.angle_beta   90.00
_cell.angle_gamma   90.00
#
_symmetry.space_group_name_H-M   'P 1'
#
loop_
_entity.id
_entity.type
_entity.pdbx_description
1 polymer ?
#
loop_
_entity_poly.entity_id
_entity_poly.type
_entity_poly.pdbx_seq_one_letter_code
_entity_poly.pdbx_strand_id
1 'polypeptide(L)'
;MSSAEKIFNAALARLSQASEGYRNSELNRASYIAGGIIGAGHMSEQGAVDVLLKQALAIGLLEKEAKSSIESGLRRGQLKPFALSPDDRRAAIKPNANLLKKPKWQAMLPAPPDAPDYHLVRHYSLGTPHEFFEYLDENGLIHFVVARWNSEDGKEIRPLSFGLNERRWTFKRPQRLIPLNMPEIISNPQCKILICEGETAAIAAHNMCEQMVATCGHGGAQQAHVTDWSVLEGRECLILPDDDAASIETWAPAMQKILFNVGATVTLLDGHRFWELAGEDAHE
;
A
#
# COMPACT_ATOMS: atom_id res chain seq x y z
N MET A 1 8.12 44.76 -16.84
CA MET A 1 7.70 43.34 -16.88
C MET A 1 8.95 42.47 -16.99
N SER A 2 9.21 41.66 -15.97
CA SER A 2 10.39 40.78 -15.87
C SER A 2 10.34 39.66 -16.92
N SER A 3 11.48 39.00 -17.17
CA SER A 3 11.53 37.81 -18.05
C SER A 3 10.62 36.69 -17.53
N ALA A 4 10.54 36.51 -16.21
CA ALA A 4 9.66 35.56 -15.55
C ALA A 4 8.17 35.85 -15.84
N GLU A 5 7.74 37.10 -15.65
CA GLU A 5 6.35 37.53 -15.90
C GLU A 5 5.96 37.33 -17.37
N LYS A 6 6.85 37.65 -18.32
CA LYS A 6 6.58 37.47 -19.76
C LYS A 6 6.34 35.99 -20.11
N ILE A 7 7.20 35.10 -19.61
CA ILE A 7 7.12 33.67 -19.89
C ILE A 7 5.85 33.08 -19.27
N PHE A 8 5.55 33.44 -18.01
CA PHE A 8 4.37 32.93 -17.34
C PHE A 8 3.07 33.44 -17.98
N ASN A 9 3.00 34.73 -18.30
CA ASN A 9 1.84 35.31 -19.01
C ASN A 9 1.61 34.66 -20.37
N ALA A 10 2.68 34.34 -21.11
CA ALA A 10 2.55 33.61 -22.37
C ALA A 10 2.01 32.18 -22.16
N ALA A 11 2.41 31.50 -21.09
CA ALA A 11 1.87 30.19 -20.73
C ALA A 11 0.39 30.26 -20.35
N LEU A 12 -0.02 31.28 -19.58
CA LEU A 12 -1.43 31.51 -19.22
C LEU A 12 -2.28 31.84 -20.44
N ALA A 13 -1.77 32.63 -21.38
CA ALA A 13 -2.46 32.93 -22.63
C ALA A 13 -2.74 31.65 -23.44
N ARG A 14 -1.76 30.75 -23.55
CA ARG A 14 -1.96 29.45 -24.22
C ARG A 14 -2.97 28.58 -23.49
N LEU A 15 -2.87 28.50 -22.16
CA LEU A 15 -3.83 27.77 -21.33
C LEU A 15 -5.26 28.29 -21.53
N SER A 16 -5.46 29.61 -21.57
CA SER A 16 -6.78 30.22 -21.76
C SER A 16 -7.43 29.89 -23.11
N GLN A 17 -6.62 29.55 -24.13
CA GLN A 17 -7.06 29.23 -25.49
C GLN A 17 -7.13 27.71 -25.74
N ALA A 18 -6.91 26.88 -24.73
CA ALA A 18 -6.87 25.43 -24.89
C ALA A 18 -8.26 24.85 -25.21
N SER A 19 -8.35 24.10 -26.31
CA SER A 19 -9.53 23.31 -26.66
C SER A 19 -9.70 22.12 -25.70
N GLU A 20 -10.93 21.62 -25.56
CA GLU A 20 -11.37 20.70 -24.50
C GLU A 20 -10.46 19.49 -24.27
N GLY A 21 -9.96 18.85 -25.33
CA GLY A 21 -9.04 17.71 -25.23
C GLY A 21 -7.59 18.04 -24.80
N TYR A 22 -7.20 19.32 -24.79
CA TYR A 22 -5.83 19.77 -24.53
C TYR A 22 -5.69 20.62 -23.25
N ARG A 23 -6.81 20.95 -22.59
CA ARG A 23 -6.83 21.81 -21.38
C ARG A 23 -5.90 21.29 -20.29
N ASN A 24 -5.97 19.99 -19.99
CA ASN A 24 -5.15 19.40 -18.94
C ASN A 24 -3.66 19.36 -19.33
N SER A 25 -3.34 19.08 -20.60
CA SER A 25 -1.95 19.10 -21.08
C SER A 25 -1.35 20.51 -21.07
N GLU A 26 -2.12 21.53 -21.44
CA GLU A 26 -1.67 22.92 -21.39
C GLU A 26 -1.58 23.42 -19.94
N LEU A 27 -2.48 23.01 -19.05
CA LEU A 27 -2.38 23.30 -17.61
C LEU A 27 -1.09 22.72 -17.05
N ASN A 28 -0.82 21.46 -17.38
CA ASN A 28 0.38 20.76 -16.94
C ASN A 28 1.66 21.44 -17.46
N ARG A 29 1.64 21.94 -18.70
CA ARG A 29 2.74 22.71 -19.30
C ARG A 29 2.94 24.07 -18.63
N ALA A 30 1.86 24.82 -18.40
CA ALA A 30 1.90 26.11 -17.72
C ALA A 30 2.41 25.94 -16.27
N SER A 31 2.00 24.87 -15.60
CA SER A 31 2.45 24.50 -14.26
C SER A 31 3.94 24.11 -14.24
N TYR A 32 4.42 23.37 -15.25
CA TYR A 32 5.86 23.11 -15.40
C TYR A 32 6.67 24.39 -15.57
N ILE A 33 6.19 25.32 -16.40
CA ILE A 33 6.83 26.62 -16.61
C ILE A 33 6.89 27.42 -15.31
N ALA A 34 5.76 27.53 -14.61
CA ALA A 34 5.70 28.20 -13.31
C ALA A 34 6.66 27.56 -12.30
N GLY A 35 6.74 26.23 -12.28
CA GLY A 35 7.68 25.51 -11.43
C GLY A 35 9.14 25.88 -11.72
N GLY A 36 9.51 26.00 -12.99
CA GLY A 36 10.86 26.42 -13.38
C GLY A 36 11.21 27.85 -12.94
N ILE A 37 10.22 28.75 -12.94
CA ILE A 37 10.35 30.13 -12.46
C ILE A 37 10.46 30.18 -10.92
N ILE A 38 9.64 29.41 -10.21
CA ILE A 38 9.67 29.29 -8.75
C ILE A 38 11.01 28.70 -8.29
N GLY A 39 11.46 27.63 -8.95
CA GLY A 39 12.75 27.00 -8.65
C GLY A 39 13.94 27.94 -8.87
N ALA A 40 13.77 28.99 -9.69
CA ALA A 40 14.76 30.04 -9.92
C ALA A 40 14.59 31.25 -8.98
N GLY A 41 13.59 31.25 -8.08
CA GLY A 41 13.37 32.29 -7.08
C GLY A 41 12.62 33.53 -7.57
N HIS A 42 12.05 33.50 -8.78
CA HIS A 42 11.41 34.67 -9.41
C HIS A 42 9.88 34.71 -9.24
N MET A 43 9.29 33.76 -8.51
CA MET A 43 7.84 33.66 -8.30
C MET A 43 7.53 32.86 -7.03
N SER A 44 6.46 33.21 -6.33
CA SER A 44 5.97 32.43 -5.19
C SER A 44 5.11 31.25 -5.67
N GLU A 45 5.22 30.12 -4.97
CA GLU A 45 4.42 28.93 -5.28
C GLU A 45 2.91 29.20 -5.11
N GLN A 46 2.53 29.84 -4.00
CA GLN A 46 1.14 30.21 -3.74
C GLN A 46 0.54 31.07 -4.86
N GLY A 47 1.26 32.11 -5.31
CA GLY A 47 0.78 32.98 -6.37
C GLY A 47 0.62 32.25 -7.72
N ALA A 48 1.52 31.33 -8.03
CA ALA A 48 1.40 30.51 -9.23
C ALA A 48 0.19 29.57 -9.17
N VAL A 49 0.00 28.88 -8.03
CA VAL A 49 -1.12 27.95 -7.81
C VAL A 49 -2.45 28.69 -7.95
N ASP A 50 -2.61 29.84 -7.30
CA ASP A 50 -3.86 30.61 -7.31
C ASP A 50 -4.26 31.03 -8.73
N VAL A 51 -3.29 31.54 -9.51
CA VAL A 51 -3.53 31.99 -10.89
C VAL A 51 -3.81 30.81 -11.82
N LEU A 52 -3.04 29.72 -11.72
CA LEU A 52 -3.22 28.53 -12.54
C LEU A 52 -4.56 27.84 -12.25
N LEU A 53 -4.93 27.71 -10.97
CA LEU A 53 -6.18 27.10 -10.56
C LEU A 53 -7.38 27.91 -11.04
N LYS A 54 -7.34 29.23 -10.84
CA LYS A 54 -8.38 30.14 -11.36
C LYS A 54 -8.56 29.98 -12.86
N GLN A 55 -7.47 29.93 -13.63
CA GLN A 55 -7.54 29.77 -15.08
C GLN A 55 -8.02 28.38 -15.50
N ALA A 56 -7.61 27.32 -14.79
CA ALA A 56 -8.05 25.95 -15.04
C ALA A 56 -9.57 25.79 -14.86
N LEU A 57 -10.12 26.37 -13.79
CA LEU A 57 -11.56 26.39 -13.54
C LEU A 57 -12.31 27.18 -14.62
N ALA A 58 -11.77 28.33 -15.05
CA ALA A 58 -12.37 29.16 -16.08
C ALA A 58 -12.47 28.45 -17.45
N ILE A 59 -11.54 27.55 -17.76
CA ILE A 59 -11.60 26.72 -18.98
C ILE A 59 -12.34 25.39 -18.74
N GLY A 60 -12.97 25.17 -17.59
CA GLY A 60 -13.83 24.02 -17.33
C GLY A 60 -13.12 22.73 -16.88
N LEU A 61 -11.92 22.81 -16.31
CA LEU A 61 -11.31 21.67 -15.61
C LEU A 61 -11.91 21.50 -14.22
N LEU A 62 -12.03 20.26 -13.76
CA LEU A 62 -12.46 19.96 -12.39
C LEU A 62 -11.38 20.35 -11.38
N GLU A 63 -11.78 20.95 -10.26
CA GLU A 63 -10.85 21.48 -9.26
C GLU A 63 -9.84 20.44 -8.75
N LYS A 64 -10.33 19.21 -8.46
CA LYS A 64 -9.49 18.11 -7.97
C LYS A 64 -8.42 17.69 -8.99
N GLU A 65 -8.80 17.59 -10.27
CA GLU A 65 -7.88 17.22 -11.35
C GLU A 65 -6.88 18.35 -11.63
N ALA A 66 -7.36 19.60 -11.65
CA ALA A 66 -6.54 20.78 -11.83
C ALA A 66 -5.47 20.90 -10.74
N LYS A 67 -5.85 20.76 -9.45
CA LYS A 67 -4.90 20.78 -8.33
C LYS A 67 -3.81 19.73 -8.48
N SER A 68 -4.18 18.48 -8.79
CA SER A 68 -3.23 17.38 -9.01
C SER A 68 -2.28 17.65 -10.18
N SER A 69 -2.80 18.15 -11.31
CA SER A 69 -2.01 18.52 -12.49
C SER A 69 -1.07 19.69 -12.23
N ILE A 70 -1.51 20.69 -11.45
CA ILE A 70 -0.70 21.85 -11.05
C ILE A 70 0.45 21.39 -10.15
N GLU A 71 0.16 20.66 -9.08
CA GLU A 71 1.16 20.16 -8.14
C GLU A 71 2.25 19.34 -8.86
N SER A 72 1.84 18.38 -9.69
CA SER A 72 2.76 17.53 -10.48
C SER A 72 3.56 18.33 -11.51
N GLY A 73 2.96 19.35 -12.12
CA GLY A 73 3.62 20.26 -13.06
C GLY A 73 4.68 21.12 -12.38
N LEU A 74 4.29 21.86 -11.33
CA LEU A 74 5.15 22.74 -10.55
C LEU A 74 6.38 22.00 -10.04
N ARG A 75 6.16 20.83 -9.42
CA ARG A 75 7.23 19.99 -8.91
C ARG A 75 8.27 19.63 -9.98
N ARG A 76 7.82 19.18 -11.16
CA ARG A 76 8.74 18.85 -12.27
C ARG A 76 9.47 20.07 -12.82
N GLY A 77 8.82 21.24 -12.80
CA GLY A 77 9.43 22.51 -13.17
C GLY A 77 10.51 22.94 -12.18
N GLN A 78 10.23 22.88 -10.89
CA GLN A 78 11.18 23.26 -9.83
C GLN A 78 12.41 22.33 -9.78
N LEU A 79 12.29 21.11 -10.29
CA LEU A 79 13.42 20.21 -10.54
C LEU A 79 14.32 20.64 -11.69
N LYS A 80 13.84 21.52 -12.57
CA LYS A 80 14.59 22.09 -13.69
C LYS A 80 14.42 23.62 -13.73
N PRO A 81 14.97 24.35 -12.74
CA PRO A 81 14.86 25.80 -12.67
C PRO A 81 15.32 26.50 -13.96
N PHE A 82 14.65 27.58 -14.34
CA PHE A 82 15.02 28.35 -15.52
C PHE A 82 16.12 29.36 -15.21
N ALA A 83 17.05 29.54 -16.17
CA ALA A 83 18.04 30.59 -16.09
C ALA A 83 17.47 31.90 -16.68
N LEU A 84 16.80 32.69 -15.84
CA LEU A 84 16.05 33.89 -16.24
C LEU A 84 16.87 35.18 -16.10
N SER A 85 17.96 35.13 -15.31
CA SER A 85 18.92 36.21 -15.10
C SER A 85 20.38 35.77 -15.42
N PRO A 86 21.32 36.71 -15.61
CA PRO A 86 22.75 36.38 -15.67
C PRO A 86 23.28 35.69 -14.41
N ASP A 87 22.73 36.01 -13.24
CA ASP A 87 23.12 35.41 -11.96
C ASP A 87 22.64 33.96 -11.86
N ASP A 88 21.46 33.63 -12.40
CA ASP A 88 20.95 32.25 -12.48
C ASP A 88 21.89 31.37 -13.33
N ARG A 89 22.47 31.93 -14.39
CA ARG A 89 23.42 31.22 -15.27
C ARG A 89 24.76 30.98 -14.58
N ARG A 90 25.19 31.90 -13.72
CA ARG A 90 26.44 31.80 -12.96
C ARG A 90 26.31 30.86 -11.76
N ALA A 91 25.13 30.79 -11.14
CA ALA A 91 24.88 30.05 -9.92
C ALA A 91 24.74 28.53 -10.11
N ALA A 92 24.70 28.01 -11.35
CA ALA A 92 24.48 26.58 -11.64
C ALA A 92 23.38 25.98 -10.76
N ILE A 93 22.16 26.52 -10.86
CA ILE A 93 21.04 26.16 -9.99
C ILE A 93 20.81 24.64 -10.05
N LYS A 94 21.27 23.93 -9.01
CA LYS A 94 21.11 22.49 -8.90
C LYS A 94 19.65 22.17 -8.56
N PRO A 95 19.07 21.08 -9.11
CA PRO A 95 17.75 20.62 -8.71
C PRO A 95 17.67 20.47 -7.19
N ASN A 96 16.63 21.01 -6.57
CA ASN A 96 16.40 20.79 -5.15
C ASN A 96 16.12 19.29 -4.92
N ALA A 97 17.08 18.59 -4.30
CA ALA A 97 17.02 17.14 -4.10
C ALA A 97 15.78 16.69 -3.28
N ASN A 98 15.22 17.57 -2.44
CA ASN A 98 13.99 17.27 -1.71
C ASN A 98 12.75 17.18 -2.61
N LEU A 99 12.72 17.93 -3.72
CA LEU A 99 11.63 17.88 -4.70
C LEU A 99 11.66 16.61 -5.57
N LEU A 100 12.77 15.85 -5.57
CA LEU A 100 12.89 14.59 -6.33
C LEU A 100 12.15 13.42 -5.66
N LYS A 101 11.91 13.48 -4.35
CA LYS A 101 11.34 12.36 -3.60
C LYS A 101 9.81 12.33 -3.68
N LYS A 102 9.23 11.64 -4.67
CA LYS A 102 7.77 11.39 -4.67
C LYS A 102 7.36 10.91 -3.28
N PRO A 103 6.25 11.41 -2.70
CA PRO A 103 5.79 10.92 -1.42
C PRO A 103 5.66 9.41 -1.52
N LYS A 104 6.31 8.70 -0.58
CA LYS A 104 6.17 7.24 -0.50
C LYS A 104 4.70 6.95 -0.26
N TRP A 105 4.15 6.02 -1.04
CA TRP A 105 2.76 5.61 -0.87
C TRP A 105 2.57 5.08 0.56
N GLN A 106 1.46 5.47 1.20
CA GLN A 106 1.10 5.09 2.55
C GLN A 106 -0.29 4.48 2.60
N ALA A 107 -0.44 3.39 3.36
CA ALA A 107 -1.74 2.82 3.66
C ALA A 107 -2.35 3.61 4.84
N MET A 108 -3.67 3.72 4.87
CA MET A 108 -4.45 4.11 6.03
C MET A 108 -4.75 2.84 6.81
N LEU A 109 -4.25 2.75 8.05
CA LEU A 109 -4.32 1.56 8.89
C LEU A 109 -4.97 1.94 10.24
N PRO A 110 -6.18 1.44 10.56
CA PRO A 110 -7.03 0.63 9.69
C PRO A 110 -7.62 1.44 8.52
N ALA A 111 -8.20 0.75 7.54
CA ALA A 111 -9.09 1.35 6.57
C ALA A 111 -10.26 2.03 7.30
N PRO A 112 -10.75 3.16 6.78
CA PRO A 112 -11.82 3.90 7.44
C PRO A 112 -13.16 3.13 7.32
N PRO A 113 -14.08 3.24 8.29
CA PRO A 113 -15.38 2.55 8.22
C PRO A 113 -16.24 2.94 6.99
N ASP A 114 -15.95 4.09 6.38
CA ASP A 114 -16.60 4.59 5.16
C ASP A 114 -15.88 4.18 3.86
N ALA A 115 -14.90 3.29 3.94
CA ALA A 115 -14.22 2.76 2.76
C ALA A 115 -15.24 2.10 1.81
N PRO A 116 -15.13 2.30 0.48
CA PRO A 116 -15.93 1.56 -0.47
C PRO A 116 -15.75 0.05 -0.30
N ASP A 117 -16.73 -0.74 -0.72
CA ASP A 117 -16.62 -2.19 -0.70
C ASP A 117 -15.40 -2.69 -1.51
N TYR A 118 -14.48 -3.40 -0.84
CA TYR A 118 -13.27 -3.94 -1.48
C TYR A 118 -13.58 -5.08 -2.45
N HIS A 119 -14.73 -5.76 -2.33
CA HIS A 119 -15.15 -6.81 -3.26
C HIS A 119 -15.41 -6.26 -4.68
N LEU A 120 -15.59 -4.94 -4.82
CA LEU A 120 -15.76 -4.28 -6.11
C LEU A 120 -14.43 -4.00 -6.84
N VAL A 121 -13.29 -4.20 -6.17
CA VAL A 121 -11.97 -3.92 -6.74
C VAL A 121 -11.59 -4.98 -7.76
N ARG A 122 -11.09 -4.52 -8.91
CA ARG A 122 -10.60 -5.38 -9.99
C ARG A 122 -9.16 -5.05 -10.32
N HIS A 123 -8.34 -6.08 -10.49
CA HIS A 123 -6.99 -5.91 -11.00
C HIS A 123 -7.04 -5.71 -12.51
N TYR A 124 -6.26 -4.77 -13.04
CA TYR A 124 -6.32 -4.37 -14.45
C TYR A 124 -6.05 -5.52 -15.42
N SER A 125 -5.22 -6.50 -15.03
CA SER A 125 -4.88 -7.67 -15.85
C SER A 125 -5.43 -9.00 -15.35
N LEU A 126 -5.71 -9.13 -14.05
CA LEU A 126 -6.14 -10.40 -13.43
C LEU A 126 -7.67 -10.44 -13.27
N GLY A 127 -8.36 -9.30 -13.46
CA GLY A 127 -9.80 -9.21 -13.28
C GLY A 127 -10.20 -9.25 -11.80
N THR A 128 -11.33 -9.90 -11.52
CA THR A 128 -11.91 -10.02 -10.18
C THR A 128 -11.19 -11.11 -9.37
N PRO A 129 -10.77 -10.85 -8.12
CA PRO A 129 -10.28 -11.90 -7.23
C PRO A 129 -11.32 -13.02 -7.02
N HIS A 130 -10.83 -14.24 -6.81
CA HIS A 130 -11.67 -15.39 -6.44
C HIS A 130 -11.97 -15.40 -4.95
N GLU A 131 -11.00 -15.02 -4.12
CA GLU A 131 -11.08 -15.05 -2.66
C GLU A 131 -10.44 -13.80 -2.07
N PHE A 132 -10.92 -13.42 -0.89
CA PHE A 132 -10.39 -12.34 -0.07
C PHE A 132 -10.16 -12.83 1.36
N PHE A 133 -9.06 -12.44 1.97
CA PHE A 133 -8.74 -12.72 3.37
C PHE A 133 -8.55 -11.39 4.11
N GLU A 134 -9.41 -11.14 5.10
CA GLU A 134 -9.37 -9.90 5.88
C GLU A 134 -8.39 -10.02 7.03
N TYR A 135 -7.45 -9.08 7.09
CA TYR A 135 -6.58 -8.90 8.25
C TYR A 135 -7.12 -7.75 9.06
N LEU A 136 -7.62 -8.05 10.26
CA LEU A 136 -8.29 -7.10 11.14
C LEU A 136 -7.35 -6.64 12.26
N ASP A 137 -7.43 -5.35 12.59
CA ASP A 137 -6.69 -4.76 13.73
C ASP A 137 -7.30 -5.17 15.08
N GLU A 138 -6.72 -4.70 16.19
CA GLU A 138 -7.18 -5.01 17.55
C GLU A 138 -8.62 -4.56 17.86
N ASN A 139 -9.18 -3.66 17.04
CA ASN A 139 -10.55 -3.16 17.16
C ASN A 139 -11.52 -3.88 16.20
N GLY A 140 -11.05 -4.88 15.44
CA GLY A 140 -11.84 -5.56 14.43
C GLY A 140 -12.06 -4.75 13.16
N LEU A 141 -11.26 -3.70 12.91
CA LEU A 141 -11.32 -2.90 11.69
C LEU A 141 -10.34 -3.44 10.65
N ILE A 142 -10.66 -3.30 9.36
CA ILE A 142 -9.84 -3.83 8.28
C ILE A 142 -8.47 -3.13 8.26
N HIS A 143 -7.41 -3.83 8.67
CA HIS A 143 -6.03 -3.36 8.57
C HIS A 143 -5.57 -3.43 7.11
N PHE A 144 -5.78 -4.58 6.47
CA PHE A 144 -5.64 -4.76 5.02
C PHE A 144 -6.39 -6.03 4.59
N VAL A 145 -6.48 -6.25 3.28
CA VAL A 145 -7.08 -7.46 2.71
C VAL A 145 -6.04 -8.14 1.83
N VAL A 146 -6.08 -9.47 1.73
CA VAL A 146 -5.32 -10.22 0.73
C VAL A 146 -6.30 -10.71 -0.32
N ALA A 147 -6.04 -10.37 -1.59
CA ALA A 147 -6.81 -10.84 -2.73
C ALA A 147 -6.09 -12.01 -3.40
N ARG A 148 -6.82 -13.06 -3.75
CA ARG A 148 -6.30 -14.25 -4.42
C ARG A 148 -7.00 -14.51 -5.75
N TRP A 149 -6.22 -14.85 -6.76
CA TRP A 149 -6.69 -15.37 -8.04
C TRP A 149 -6.16 -16.79 -8.23
N ASN A 150 -7.02 -17.68 -8.69
CA ASN A 150 -6.64 -19.04 -9.08
C ASN A 150 -6.67 -19.14 -10.62
N SER A 151 -5.70 -19.83 -11.20
CA SER A 151 -5.61 -20.18 -12.62
C SER A 151 -5.06 -21.60 -12.79
N GLU A 152 -5.11 -22.14 -14.02
CA GLU A 152 -4.53 -23.46 -14.33
C GLU A 152 -3.02 -23.50 -14.02
N ASP A 153 -2.33 -22.39 -14.25
CA ASP A 153 -0.88 -22.25 -14.02
C ASP A 153 -0.49 -21.97 -12.55
N GLY A 154 -1.46 -21.86 -11.64
CA GLY A 154 -1.20 -21.64 -10.20
C GLY A 154 -2.07 -20.56 -9.57
N LYS A 155 -1.52 -19.88 -8.56
CA LYS A 155 -2.22 -18.85 -7.79
C LYS A 155 -1.43 -17.55 -7.77
N GLU A 156 -2.15 -16.44 -7.84
CA GLU A 156 -1.60 -15.10 -7.67
C GLU A 156 -2.22 -14.47 -6.42
N ILE A 157 -1.38 -13.91 -5.55
CA ILE A 157 -1.81 -13.34 -4.27
C ILE A 157 -1.28 -11.91 -4.16
N ARG A 158 -2.17 -10.95 -3.90
CA ARG A 158 -1.79 -9.53 -3.77
C ARG A 158 -2.42 -8.91 -2.52
N PRO A 159 -1.64 -8.19 -1.70
CA PRO A 159 -2.21 -7.38 -0.64
C PRO A 159 -2.94 -6.18 -1.25
N LEU A 160 -4.09 -5.87 -0.68
CA LEU A 160 -4.98 -4.76 -1.00
C LEU A 160 -5.13 -3.90 0.25
N SER A 161 -4.73 -2.63 0.15
CA SER A 161 -4.79 -1.70 1.29
C SER A 161 -5.47 -0.41 0.88
N PHE A 162 -6.12 0.25 1.84
CA PHE A 162 -6.70 1.56 1.61
C PHE A 162 -5.62 2.64 1.59
N GLY A 163 -5.49 3.38 0.49
CA GLY A 163 -4.46 4.41 0.35
C GLY A 163 -4.82 5.71 1.09
N LEU A 164 -3.87 6.23 1.88
CA LEU A 164 -4.06 7.42 2.70
C LEU A 164 -4.44 8.66 1.88
N ASN A 165 -3.74 8.90 0.77
CA ASN A 165 -3.92 10.11 -0.04
C ASN A 165 -4.98 9.93 -1.13
N GLU A 166 -4.98 8.78 -1.82
CA GLU A 166 -5.92 8.53 -2.90
C GLU A 166 -7.33 8.12 -2.42
N ARG A 167 -7.50 7.82 -1.12
CA ARG A 167 -8.78 7.45 -0.51
C ARG A 167 -9.49 6.32 -1.26
N ARG A 168 -8.73 5.30 -1.67
CA ARG A 168 -9.23 4.11 -2.37
C ARG A 168 -8.38 2.89 -2.08
N TRP A 169 -8.96 1.72 -2.32
CA TRP A 169 -8.24 0.46 -2.32
C TRP A 169 -7.20 0.42 -3.45
N THR A 170 -5.99 0.00 -3.09
CA THR A 170 -4.86 -0.12 -4.02
C THR A 170 -4.12 -1.43 -3.72
N PHE A 171 -3.78 -2.20 -4.77
CA PHE A 171 -2.98 -3.44 -4.66
C PHE A 171 -1.51 -3.14 -4.31
N LYS A 172 -1.29 -2.75 -3.05
CA LYS A 172 0.00 -2.43 -2.46
C LYS A 172 0.03 -2.94 -1.02
N ARG A 173 1.19 -3.46 -0.63
CA ARG A 173 1.47 -3.93 0.73
C ARG A 173 1.46 -2.75 1.71
N PRO A 174 0.76 -2.84 2.85
CA PRO A 174 0.76 -1.80 3.88
C PRO A 174 2.13 -1.71 4.57
N GLN A 175 2.34 -0.66 5.36
CA GLN A 175 3.63 -0.43 6.05
C GLN A 175 3.84 -1.40 7.22
N ARG A 176 2.75 -1.93 7.79
CA ARG A 176 2.74 -2.90 8.89
C ARG A 176 1.84 -4.07 8.49
N LEU A 177 2.37 -5.27 8.54
CA LEU A 177 1.61 -6.52 8.37
C LEU A 177 1.36 -7.13 9.74
N ILE A 178 0.19 -7.72 9.92
CA ILE A 178 -0.26 -8.37 11.15
C ILE A 178 -0.69 -9.81 10.82
N PRO A 179 -0.76 -10.72 11.80
CA PRO A 179 -1.28 -12.07 11.58
C PRO A 179 -2.78 -12.06 11.26
N LEU A 180 -3.23 -13.09 10.55
CA LEU A 180 -4.65 -13.37 10.34
C LEU A 180 -5.32 -13.66 11.70
N ASN A 181 -6.63 -13.45 11.84
CA ASN A 181 -7.37 -13.74 13.09
C ASN A 181 -6.83 -13.04 14.34
N MET A 182 -6.12 -11.91 14.20
CA MET A 182 -5.55 -11.16 15.33
C MET A 182 -6.58 -10.79 16.43
N PRO A 183 -7.82 -10.34 16.13
CA PRO A 183 -8.82 -10.08 17.16
C PRO A 183 -9.14 -11.29 18.04
N GLU A 184 -9.21 -12.48 17.44
CA GLU A 184 -9.49 -13.74 18.14
C GLU A 184 -8.30 -14.18 19.00
N ILE A 185 -7.08 -14.00 18.49
CA ILE A 185 -5.85 -14.23 19.26
C ILE A 185 -5.83 -13.35 20.52
N ILE A 186 -6.22 -12.07 20.40
CA ILE A 186 -6.25 -11.11 21.51
C ILE A 186 -7.35 -11.45 22.51
N SER A 187 -8.55 -11.76 22.04
CA SER A 187 -9.71 -12.03 22.90
C SER A 187 -9.64 -13.38 23.61
N ASN A 188 -8.80 -14.32 23.14
CA ASN A 188 -8.60 -15.64 23.73
C ASN A 188 -7.15 -15.83 24.22
N PRO A 189 -6.70 -15.15 25.28
CA PRO A 189 -5.28 -15.16 25.69
C PRO A 189 -4.76 -16.53 26.16
N GLN A 190 -5.66 -17.46 26.52
CA GLN A 190 -5.30 -18.79 27.02
C GLN A 190 -5.31 -19.87 25.94
N CYS A 191 -5.86 -19.61 24.74
CA CYS A 191 -5.89 -20.63 23.69
C CYS A 191 -4.50 -20.81 23.08
N LYS A 192 -4.26 -22.03 22.58
CA LYS A 192 -3.09 -22.32 21.75
C LYS A 192 -3.28 -21.69 20.37
N ILE A 193 -2.17 -21.24 19.80
CA ILE A 193 -2.17 -20.61 18.48
C ILE A 193 -1.58 -21.59 17.47
N LEU A 194 -2.37 -21.95 16.47
CA LEU A 194 -1.91 -22.78 15.36
C LEU A 194 -1.40 -21.89 14.22
N ILE A 195 -0.17 -22.10 13.78
CA ILE A 195 0.50 -21.32 12.73
C ILE A 195 0.53 -22.18 11.47
N CYS A 196 -0.14 -21.72 10.43
CA CYS A 196 -0.17 -22.34 9.11
C CYS A 196 0.62 -21.50 8.10
N GLU A 197 1.03 -22.10 6.97
CA GLU A 197 1.83 -21.38 5.96
C GLU A 197 1.00 -20.33 5.18
N GLY A 198 -0.25 -20.65 4.85
CA GLY A 198 -1.08 -19.81 3.98
C GLY A 198 -2.50 -19.58 4.49
N GLU A 199 -3.17 -18.56 3.94
CA GLU A 199 -4.47 -18.07 4.39
C GLU A 199 -5.56 -19.15 4.28
N THR A 200 -5.61 -19.91 3.18
CA THR A 200 -6.58 -20.99 3.00
C THR A 200 -6.42 -22.11 4.04
N ALA A 201 -5.17 -22.49 4.35
CA ALA A 201 -4.88 -23.52 5.34
C ALA A 201 -5.23 -23.03 6.76
N ALA A 202 -4.90 -21.78 7.08
CA ALA A 202 -5.25 -21.17 8.35
C ALA A 202 -6.77 -21.10 8.56
N ILE A 203 -7.55 -20.71 7.54
CA ILE A 203 -9.01 -20.68 7.61
C ILE A 203 -9.58 -22.08 7.78
N ALA A 204 -9.10 -23.07 7.02
CA ALA A 204 -9.55 -24.45 7.15
C ALA A 204 -9.29 -24.99 8.56
N ALA A 205 -8.06 -24.84 9.06
CA ALA A 205 -7.69 -25.31 10.39
C ALA A 205 -8.41 -24.57 11.51
N HIS A 206 -8.68 -23.26 11.34
CA HIS A 206 -9.45 -22.48 12.29
C HIS A 206 -10.88 -23.03 12.45
N ASN A 207 -11.51 -23.40 11.34
CA ASN A 207 -12.87 -23.95 11.35
C ASN A 207 -12.95 -25.37 11.94
N MET A 208 -11.84 -26.11 11.94
CA MET A 208 -11.79 -27.50 12.44
C MET A 208 -11.44 -27.58 13.93
N CYS A 209 -10.75 -26.58 14.47
CA CYS A 209 -10.18 -26.64 15.83
C CYS A 209 -10.81 -25.60 16.76
N GLU A 210 -11.97 -25.90 17.34
CA GLU A 210 -12.70 -24.97 18.23
C GLU A 210 -11.90 -24.50 19.47
N GLN A 211 -10.89 -25.27 19.89
CA GLN A 211 -10.08 -24.98 21.09
C GLN A 211 -8.84 -24.13 20.81
N MET A 212 -8.57 -23.81 19.55
CA MET A 212 -7.36 -23.12 19.12
C MET A 212 -7.70 -22.00 18.15
N VAL A 213 -6.82 -21.00 18.04
CA VAL A 213 -6.93 -20.00 17.00
C VAL A 213 -5.86 -20.27 15.96
N ALA A 214 -6.27 -20.70 14.76
CA ALA A 214 -5.35 -20.81 13.65
C ALA A 214 -5.11 -19.46 12.96
N THR A 215 -3.88 -19.22 12.52
CA THR A 215 -3.44 -17.97 11.89
C THR A 215 -2.31 -18.23 10.89
N CYS A 216 -2.04 -17.25 10.04
CA CYS A 216 -0.87 -17.19 9.17
C CYS A 216 -0.42 -15.73 8.97
N GLY A 217 0.78 -15.56 8.43
CA GLY A 217 1.29 -14.26 7.97
C GLY A 217 1.01 -14.07 6.48
N HIS A 218 1.17 -12.84 5.99
CA HIS A 218 1.08 -12.58 4.56
C HIS A 218 2.43 -12.82 3.86
N GLY A 219 2.40 -13.50 2.71
CA GLY A 219 3.53 -13.58 1.77
C GLY A 219 4.34 -14.88 1.80
N GLY A 220 3.83 -15.92 2.46
CA GLY A 220 4.42 -17.27 2.48
C GLY A 220 5.81 -17.34 3.10
N ALA A 221 6.49 -18.46 2.90
CA ALA A 221 7.68 -18.79 3.67
C ALA A 221 8.84 -17.78 3.60
N GLN A 222 9.08 -17.21 2.42
CA GLN A 222 10.17 -16.24 2.22
C GLN A 222 9.93 -14.91 2.93
N GLN A 223 8.68 -14.61 3.30
CA GLN A 223 8.28 -13.33 3.88
C GLN A 223 7.72 -13.46 5.30
N ALA A 224 7.77 -14.64 5.93
CA ALA A 224 7.24 -14.83 7.28
C ALA A 224 7.77 -13.80 8.30
N HIS A 225 9.02 -13.34 8.13
CA HIS A 225 9.68 -12.35 8.97
C HIS A 225 9.14 -10.91 8.85
N VAL A 226 8.34 -10.59 7.83
CA VAL A 226 7.81 -9.22 7.63
C VAL A 226 6.50 -8.98 8.38
N THR A 227 5.85 -10.04 8.86
CA THR A 227 4.64 -9.96 9.67
C THR A 227 5.02 -9.63 11.11
N ASP A 228 4.30 -8.70 11.72
CA ASP A 228 4.45 -8.35 13.13
C ASP A 228 3.76 -9.40 13.99
N TRP A 229 4.56 -10.32 14.52
CA TRP A 229 4.09 -11.43 15.36
C TRP A 229 4.02 -11.09 16.85
N SER A 230 4.25 -9.83 17.26
CA SER A 230 4.35 -9.43 18.68
C SER A 230 3.14 -9.81 19.53
N VAL A 231 1.95 -9.96 18.92
CA VAL A 231 0.74 -10.44 19.60
C VAL A 231 0.87 -11.88 20.17
N LEU A 232 1.91 -12.61 19.76
CA LEU A 232 2.21 -13.98 20.19
C LEU A 232 3.25 -14.07 21.33
N GLU A 233 3.72 -12.95 21.87
CA GLU A 233 4.63 -12.95 23.01
C GLU A 233 4.03 -13.71 24.21
N GLY A 234 4.79 -14.67 24.77
CA GLY A 234 4.36 -15.50 25.89
C GLY A 234 3.27 -16.53 25.57
N ARG A 235 2.89 -16.71 24.29
CA ARG A 235 1.85 -17.67 23.87
C ARG A 235 2.42 -19.06 23.59
N GLU A 236 1.57 -20.08 23.68
CA GLU A 236 1.86 -21.44 23.18
C GLU A 236 1.47 -21.52 21.69
N CYS A 237 2.46 -21.66 20.83
CA CYS A 237 2.32 -21.73 19.38
C CYS A 237 2.64 -23.13 18.87
N LEU A 238 1.77 -23.64 18.01
CA LEU A 238 1.92 -24.90 17.30
C LEU A 238 2.15 -24.58 15.82
N ILE A 239 3.23 -25.07 15.22
CA ILE A 239 3.50 -24.89 13.79
C ILE A 239 3.02 -26.13 13.06
N LEU A 240 2.16 -25.95 12.06
CA LEU A 240 1.71 -27.01 11.15
C LEU A 240 2.19 -26.71 9.73
N PRO A 241 3.24 -27.39 9.24
CA PRO A 241 3.68 -27.27 7.86
C PRO A 241 2.69 -27.93 6.90
N ASP A 242 2.56 -27.35 5.70
CA ASP A 242 2.05 -28.08 4.53
C ASP A 242 2.87 -29.37 4.31
N ASP A 243 2.24 -30.43 3.80
CA ASP A 243 2.86 -31.75 3.57
C ASP A 243 3.75 -31.76 2.32
N ASP A 244 4.75 -30.88 2.31
CA ASP A 244 5.76 -30.79 1.28
C ASP A 244 7.13 -30.44 1.87
N ALA A 245 8.18 -30.85 1.17
CA ALA A 245 9.55 -30.68 1.64
C ALA A 245 9.95 -29.21 1.83
N ALA A 246 9.42 -28.27 1.03
CA ALA A 246 9.78 -26.86 1.17
C ALA A 246 9.19 -26.28 2.46
N SER A 247 7.94 -26.62 2.77
CA SER A 247 7.28 -26.25 4.00
C SER A 247 7.98 -26.87 5.24
N ILE A 248 8.21 -28.17 5.22
CA ILE A 248 8.80 -28.92 6.34
C ILE A 248 10.26 -28.52 6.61
N GLU A 249 11.08 -28.42 5.56
CA GLU A 249 12.53 -28.24 5.72
C GLU A 249 12.95 -26.77 5.77
N THR A 250 12.14 -25.85 5.25
CA THR A 250 12.50 -24.43 5.15
C THR A 250 11.56 -23.51 5.92
N TRP A 251 10.25 -23.60 5.67
CA TRP A 251 9.29 -22.69 6.28
C TRP A 251 9.16 -22.90 7.79
N ALA A 252 8.90 -24.12 8.23
CA ALA A 252 8.69 -24.44 9.62
C ALA A 252 9.89 -24.06 10.51
N PRO A 253 11.15 -24.38 10.16
CA PRO A 253 12.32 -23.93 10.92
C PRO A 253 12.47 -22.39 10.97
N ALA A 254 12.17 -21.70 9.86
CA ALA A 254 12.21 -20.24 9.82
C ALA A 254 11.15 -19.63 10.75
N MET A 255 9.93 -20.20 10.73
CA MET A 255 8.83 -19.75 11.58
C MET A 255 9.13 -20.01 13.06
N GLN A 256 9.71 -21.18 13.39
CA GLN A 256 10.13 -21.50 14.75
C GLN A 256 11.11 -20.47 15.30
N LYS A 257 12.10 -20.05 14.50
CA LYS A 257 13.05 -19.01 14.88
C LYS A 257 12.38 -17.65 15.11
N ILE A 258 11.45 -17.26 14.24
CA ILE A 258 10.74 -15.98 14.37
C ILE A 258 9.91 -15.94 15.66
N LEU A 259 9.13 -16.99 15.92
CA LEU A 259 8.27 -17.06 17.11
C LEU A 259 9.08 -17.17 18.41
N PHE A 260 10.18 -17.91 18.39
CA PHE A 260 11.10 -17.96 19.53
C PHE A 260 11.67 -16.57 19.85
N ASN A 261 12.07 -15.79 18.83
CA ASN A 261 12.58 -14.43 19.03
C ASN A 261 11.53 -13.45 19.56
N VAL A 262 10.24 -13.72 19.35
CA VAL A 262 9.11 -12.97 19.92
C VAL A 262 8.81 -13.38 21.36
N GLY A 263 9.39 -14.48 21.85
CA GLY A 263 9.15 -14.99 23.20
C GLY A 263 7.96 -15.95 23.31
N ALA A 264 7.52 -16.53 22.18
CA ALA A 264 6.51 -17.61 22.20
C ALA A 264 7.16 -18.96 22.55
N THR A 265 6.37 -19.86 23.15
CA THR A 265 6.73 -21.28 23.24
C THR A 265 6.30 -21.97 21.97
N VAL A 266 7.18 -22.72 21.31
CA VAL A 266 6.92 -23.26 19.97
C VAL A 266 7.04 -24.78 19.94
N THR A 267 6.02 -25.45 19.41
CA THR A 267 6.03 -26.88 19.10
C THR A 267 5.77 -27.09 17.61
N LEU A 268 6.59 -27.91 16.96
CA LEU A 268 6.34 -28.34 15.58
C LEU A 268 5.41 -29.56 15.61
N LEU A 269 4.34 -29.52 14.80
CA LEU A 269 3.41 -30.63 14.62
C LEU A 269 3.70 -31.37 13.31
N ASP A 270 3.36 -32.66 13.30
CA ASP A 270 3.10 -33.41 12.09
C ASP A 270 1.57 -33.53 11.88
N GLY A 271 1.15 -34.01 10.72
CA GLY A 271 -0.27 -34.15 10.38
C GLY A 271 -1.03 -35.06 11.36
N HIS A 272 -0.43 -36.17 11.80
CA HIS A 272 -1.07 -37.09 12.74
C HIS A 272 -1.40 -36.41 14.07
N ARG A 273 -0.43 -35.67 14.63
CA ARG A 273 -0.58 -34.97 15.91
C ARG A 273 -1.55 -33.78 15.82
N PHE A 274 -1.73 -33.20 14.64
CA PHE A 274 -2.77 -32.20 14.42
C PHE A 274 -4.17 -32.81 14.59
N TRP A 275 -4.44 -33.96 13.97
CA TRP A 275 -5.74 -34.63 14.06
C TRP A 275 -6.10 -35.05 15.49
N GLU A 276 -5.14 -35.56 16.26
CA GLU A 276 -5.31 -35.84 17.68
C GLU A 276 -5.78 -34.60 18.48
N LEU A 277 -5.28 -33.42 18.12
CA LEU A 277 -5.62 -32.16 18.78
C LEU A 277 -6.94 -31.55 18.27
N ALA A 278 -7.26 -31.79 16.99
CA ALA A 278 -8.52 -31.36 16.39
C ALA A 278 -9.73 -32.14 16.94
N GLY A 279 -9.50 -33.28 17.60
CA GLY A 279 -10.55 -34.10 18.20
C GLY A 279 -11.27 -35.00 17.19
N GLU A 280 -10.69 -35.20 16.01
CA GLU A 280 -11.15 -36.19 15.04
C GLU A 280 -10.21 -37.41 15.12
N ASP A 281 -10.77 -38.58 15.40
CA ASP A 281 -10.03 -39.84 15.29
C ASP A 281 -9.47 -39.96 13.87
N ALA A 282 -8.16 -39.82 13.73
CA ALA A 282 -7.45 -39.83 12.46
C ALA A 282 -7.67 -41.16 11.73
N HIS A 283 -8.65 -41.20 10.83
CA HIS A 283 -8.86 -42.30 9.91
C HIS A 283 -9.05 -41.78 8.48
N GLU A 284 -8.02 -42.07 7.69
CA GLU A 284 -7.83 -41.94 6.23
C GLU A 284 -7.18 -40.65 5.69
#